data_AF-A0A6J4TB26-F1
#
_entry.id   AF-A0A6J4TB26-F1
#
_cell.length_a   1.000
_cell.length_b   1.000
_cell.length_c   1.000
_cell.angle_alpha   90.00
_cell.angle_beta   90.00
_cell.angle_gamma   90.00
#
_symmetry.space_group_name_H-M   'P 1'
#
loop_
_entity.id
_entity.type
_entity.pdbx_description
1 polymer ?
#
loop_
_entity_poly.entity_id
_entity_poly.type
_entity_poly.pdbx_seq_one_letter_code
_entity_poly.pdbx_strand_id
1 'polypeptide(L)'
;APRARRARARAADQSLDDLVRVVRDGELPANALLAPLPPPVEIPAESRRPTDVVGVLADDRWGLGPGAWGAADGRFLSGLMRRAEAPIASRWLSVLLRNALLTRTPAPANVQPVDWVAERAWLLLRMGEADAARMLVQAVDVDRYTPKMFEVAGQVGLATADPQALCPLWQPARATSDDPIWTLAEAMCAGLSGEQGRAAAIVQTARRRGRMEPIDLLLAEKVASAGEGGRRAINIQWDGVDELTAWRFGLASATALAVPDALFADAAPRVRAWAARAPLVPLERRLDHTLDAAALGVASSSALVDVWSLLGADEESFGDPDSEAGRLRRAFGARGVLARLEAMRALWRASEDPDRRHARHLLTARPASLLNPQPALIEDSADLVEAMLAGGLDAQAARWLPLVNGATGEAADRAYAMLVVGAPGVESVDAGRIDRLAEAGEDGRRRAGLLVAALAGLGRLDAEAATGYSQELGLRLGLENAWNRRLANAAATEDAGTVALVAAVGLQARRWADVPPRHLFHVVRALRRVGLEYQARMIAAEAIARA
;
A
#
# COMPACT_ATOMS: atom_id res chain seq x y z
N ALA A 1 -64.36 -6.00 27.97
CA ALA A 1 -62.94 -5.67 28.20
C ALA A 1 -62.53 -5.48 29.69
N PRO A 2 -62.87 -6.39 30.63
CA PRO A 2 -62.04 -6.52 31.86
C PRO A 2 -61.66 -7.97 32.26
N ARG A 3 -62.35 -9.01 31.76
CA ARG A 3 -62.07 -10.41 32.12
C ARG A 3 -60.83 -11.01 31.42
N ALA A 4 -60.55 -10.62 30.18
CA ALA A 4 -59.38 -11.11 29.44
C ALA A 4 -58.03 -10.55 29.95
N ARG A 5 -58.01 -9.34 30.52
CA ARG A 5 -56.80 -8.76 31.13
C ARG A 5 -56.46 -9.40 32.48
N ARG A 6 -57.45 -9.79 33.29
CA ARG A 6 -57.22 -10.50 34.57
C ARG A 6 -56.73 -11.94 34.39
N ALA A 7 -57.16 -12.62 33.32
CA ALA A 7 -56.67 -13.96 33.00
C ALA A 7 -55.20 -13.96 32.52
N ARG A 8 -54.81 -12.98 31.69
CA ARG A 8 -53.40 -12.81 31.24
C ARG A 8 -52.47 -12.37 32.37
N ALA A 9 -52.94 -11.54 33.30
CA ALA A 9 -52.14 -11.15 34.46
C ALA A 9 -51.90 -12.32 35.43
N ARG A 10 -52.90 -13.17 35.68
CA ARG A 10 -52.74 -14.38 36.53
C ARG A 10 -51.83 -15.45 35.91
N ALA A 11 -51.83 -15.60 34.58
CA ALA A 11 -50.95 -16.55 33.89
C ALA A 11 -49.48 -16.06 33.86
N ALA A 12 -49.26 -14.75 33.80
CA ALA A 12 -47.92 -14.17 33.88
C ALA A 12 -47.34 -14.22 35.31
N ASP A 13 -48.17 -14.03 36.34
CA ASP A 13 -47.75 -14.19 37.75
C ASP A 13 -47.39 -15.64 38.09
N GLN A 14 -48.19 -16.62 37.63
CA GLN A 14 -47.88 -18.05 37.82
C GLN A 14 -46.57 -18.46 37.11
N SER A 15 -46.29 -17.90 35.93
CA SER A 15 -45.04 -18.15 35.20
C SER A 15 -43.81 -17.58 35.90
N LEU A 16 -43.94 -16.46 36.62
CA LEU A 16 -42.85 -15.80 37.34
C LEU A 16 -42.60 -16.47 38.70
N ASP A 17 -43.63 -16.88 39.42
CA ASP A 17 -43.49 -17.63 40.67
C ASP A 17 -42.89 -19.03 40.44
N ASP A 18 -43.21 -19.69 39.32
CA ASP A 18 -42.59 -20.97 38.93
C ASP A 18 -41.10 -20.79 38.54
N LEU A 19 -40.75 -19.70 37.84
CA LEU A 19 -39.36 -19.36 37.51
C LEU A 19 -38.53 -18.99 38.76
N VAL A 20 -39.13 -18.28 39.72
CA VAL A 20 -38.48 -17.91 40.98
C VAL A 20 -38.32 -19.12 41.90
N ARG A 21 -39.23 -20.11 41.84
CA ARG A 21 -39.07 -21.41 42.54
C ARG A 21 -37.89 -22.21 42.01
N VAL A 22 -37.71 -22.29 40.69
CA VAL A 22 -36.58 -23.00 40.04
C VAL A 22 -35.23 -22.38 40.38
N VAL A 23 -35.17 -21.08 40.69
CA VAL A 23 -33.93 -20.40 41.08
C VAL A 23 -33.64 -20.53 42.59
N ARG A 24 -34.65 -20.85 43.42
CA ARG A 24 -34.50 -20.91 44.89
C ARG A 24 -34.12 -22.30 45.41
N ASP A 25 -34.52 -23.36 44.69
CA ASP A 25 -34.14 -24.74 45.01
C ASP A 25 -33.11 -25.21 43.97
N GLY A 26 -31.84 -25.27 44.38
CA GLY A 26 -30.67 -25.49 43.52
C GLY A 26 -30.55 -26.87 42.87
N GLU A 27 -31.48 -27.24 42.01
CA GLU A 27 -31.40 -28.40 41.13
C GLU A 27 -31.64 -27.97 39.67
N LEU A 28 -30.57 -27.50 39.02
CA LEU A 28 -30.53 -27.55 37.55
C LEU A 28 -30.41 -29.03 37.14
N PRO A 29 -31.32 -29.58 36.32
CA PRO A 29 -31.14 -30.93 35.82
C PRO A 29 -29.83 -30.99 35.02
N ALA A 30 -28.96 -31.94 35.38
CA ALA A 30 -27.62 -32.16 34.80
C ALA A 30 -27.60 -32.46 33.29
N ASN A 31 -28.74 -32.36 32.61
CA ASN A 31 -28.95 -32.62 31.19
C ASN A 31 -29.57 -31.42 30.44
N ALA A 32 -29.32 -30.19 30.88
CA ALA A 32 -29.40 -29.03 29.97
C ALA A 32 -28.22 -29.11 28.97
N LEU A 33 -28.36 -30.11 28.10
CA LEU A 33 -27.43 -30.55 27.08
C LEU A 33 -27.03 -29.36 26.22
N LEU A 34 -25.71 -29.22 26.08
CA LEU A 34 -25.05 -28.57 24.96
C LEU A 34 -25.84 -28.88 23.68
N ALA A 35 -26.63 -27.92 23.20
CA ALA A 35 -27.11 -28.01 21.84
C ALA A 35 -25.85 -28.17 20.98
N PRO A 36 -25.73 -29.23 20.14
CA PRO A 36 -24.63 -29.31 19.22
C PRO A 36 -24.64 -28.00 18.43
N LEU A 37 -23.48 -27.33 18.35
CA LEU A 37 -23.32 -26.15 17.52
C LEU A 37 -23.96 -26.46 16.16
N PRO A 38 -24.81 -25.58 15.62
CA PRO A 38 -25.36 -25.80 14.30
C PRO A 38 -24.19 -26.13 13.37
N PRO A 39 -24.30 -27.19 12.54
CA PRO A 39 -23.23 -27.53 11.63
C PRO A 39 -22.86 -26.26 10.85
N PRO A 40 -21.56 -26.00 10.63
CA PRO A 40 -21.12 -24.83 9.89
C PRO A 40 -21.95 -24.76 8.61
N VAL A 41 -22.52 -23.58 8.33
CA VAL A 41 -23.34 -23.37 7.14
C VAL A 41 -22.50 -23.79 5.94
N GLU A 42 -22.81 -24.95 5.36
CA GLU A 42 -22.15 -25.41 4.15
C GLU A 42 -22.58 -24.48 3.04
N ILE A 43 -21.66 -23.59 2.64
CA ILE A 43 -21.85 -22.75 1.46
C ILE A 43 -22.04 -23.73 0.29
N PRO A 44 -23.18 -23.67 -0.43
CA PRO A 44 -23.41 -24.49 -1.61
C PRO A 44 -22.22 -24.37 -2.56
N ALA A 45 -21.87 -25.44 -3.27
CA ALA A 45 -20.66 -25.46 -4.10
C ALA A 45 -20.61 -24.29 -5.11
N GLU A 46 -21.77 -23.90 -5.63
CA GLU A 46 -21.99 -22.75 -6.52
C GLU A 46 -21.79 -21.38 -5.88
N SER A 47 -21.81 -21.29 -4.54
CA SER A 47 -21.61 -20.06 -3.77
C SER A 47 -20.20 -19.95 -3.18
N ARG A 48 -19.36 -20.98 -3.34
CA ARG A 48 -17.97 -20.99 -2.88
C ARG A 48 -17.09 -20.15 -3.80
N ARG A 49 -16.09 -19.49 -3.23
CA ARG A 49 -15.14 -18.71 -4.02
C ARG A 49 -14.17 -19.66 -4.74
N PRO A 50 -13.94 -19.48 -6.05
CA PRO A 50 -12.93 -20.26 -6.76
C PRO A 50 -11.56 -20.01 -6.15
N THR A 51 -10.78 -21.08 -5.98
CA THR A 51 -9.39 -21.01 -5.46
C THR A 51 -8.36 -21.15 -6.56
N ASP A 52 -8.79 -21.55 -7.76
CA ASP A 52 -7.97 -21.75 -8.94
C ASP A 52 -7.66 -20.43 -9.66
N VAL A 53 -8.63 -19.50 -9.74
CA VAL A 53 -8.47 -18.16 -10.32
C VAL A 53 -8.81 -17.09 -9.29
N VAL A 54 -7.79 -16.43 -8.74
CA VAL A 54 -7.98 -15.47 -7.63
C VAL A 54 -7.38 -14.12 -7.98
N GLY A 55 -8.17 -13.06 -7.76
CA GLY A 55 -7.73 -11.68 -7.85
C GLY A 55 -8.91 -10.74 -8.07
N VAL A 56 -8.65 -9.45 -7.87
CA VAL A 56 -9.68 -8.42 -7.78
C VAL A 56 -9.71 -7.55 -9.03
N LEU A 57 -8.58 -7.44 -9.73
CA LEU A 57 -8.50 -6.75 -11.02
C LEU A 57 -8.78 -7.75 -12.13
N ALA A 58 -10.01 -7.73 -12.63
CA ALA A 58 -10.48 -8.65 -13.66
C ALA A 58 -10.33 -8.10 -15.09
N ASP A 59 -10.25 -6.77 -15.26
CA ASP A 59 -10.06 -6.13 -16.55
C ASP A 59 -8.58 -5.81 -16.82
N ASP A 60 -8.25 -5.75 -18.10
CA ASP A 60 -6.95 -5.34 -18.64
C ASP A 60 -6.65 -3.85 -18.45
N ARG A 61 -7.70 -3.04 -18.18
CA ARG A 61 -7.55 -1.61 -17.91
C ARG A 61 -6.72 -1.34 -16.66
N TRP A 62 -6.89 -2.15 -15.62
CA TRP A 62 -6.20 -1.97 -14.34
C TRP A 62 -5.33 -3.15 -13.95
N GLY A 63 -5.69 -4.38 -14.36
CA GLY A 63 -4.89 -5.59 -14.21
C GLY A 63 -4.02 -5.88 -15.44
N LEU A 64 -3.42 -7.07 -15.46
CA LEU A 64 -2.58 -7.55 -16.57
C LEU A 64 -3.22 -8.72 -17.35
N GLY A 65 -4.52 -8.95 -17.11
CA GLY A 65 -5.27 -10.06 -17.70
C GLY A 65 -4.94 -11.45 -17.10
N PRO A 66 -5.69 -12.49 -17.49
CA PRO A 66 -5.54 -13.83 -16.91
C PRO A 66 -4.18 -14.46 -17.21
N GLY A 67 -3.55 -14.12 -18.34
CA GLY A 67 -2.24 -14.60 -18.75
C GLY A 67 -1.05 -13.85 -18.14
N ALA A 68 -1.25 -12.99 -17.14
CA ALA A 68 -0.22 -12.09 -16.60
C ALA A 68 1.12 -12.78 -16.25
N TRP A 69 1.08 -14.02 -15.78
CA TRP A 69 2.26 -14.79 -15.36
C TRP A 69 2.75 -15.81 -16.40
N GLY A 70 2.05 -15.90 -17.54
CA GLY A 70 2.25 -16.84 -18.63
C GLY A 70 2.75 -18.22 -18.21
N ALA A 71 3.90 -18.64 -18.73
CA ALA A 71 4.43 -19.99 -18.52
C ALA A 71 5.45 -20.10 -17.37
N ALA A 72 5.60 -19.06 -16.54
CA ALA A 72 6.60 -19.04 -15.47
C ALA A 72 6.30 -20.09 -14.38
N ASP A 73 7.35 -20.75 -13.87
CA ASP A 73 7.22 -21.74 -12.79
C ASP A 73 6.80 -21.07 -11.48
N GLY A 74 5.75 -21.59 -10.83
CA GLY A 74 5.20 -21.04 -9.60
C GLY A 74 6.17 -21.06 -8.44
N ARG A 75 7.07 -22.05 -8.33
CA ARG A 75 8.09 -22.09 -7.27
C ARG A 75 9.12 -20.98 -7.45
N PHE A 76 9.48 -20.68 -8.70
CA PHE A 76 10.33 -19.54 -9.02
C PHE A 76 9.66 -18.23 -8.62
N LEU A 77 8.42 -18.00 -9.05
CA LEU A 77 7.67 -16.78 -8.73
C LEU A 77 7.46 -16.60 -7.23
N SER A 78 6.96 -17.63 -6.54
CA SER A 78 6.80 -17.63 -5.08
C SER A 78 8.13 -17.39 -4.35
N GLY A 79 9.21 -18.04 -4.80
CA GLY A 79 10.55 -17.83 -4.24
C GLY A 79 11.06 -16.40 -4.43
N LEU A 80 10.74 -15.77 -5.56
CA LEU A 80 11.07 -14.37 -5.83
C LEU A 80 10.24 -13.44 -4.94
N MET A 81 8.92 -13.67 -4.83
CA MET A 81 8.05 -12.89 -3.96
C MET A 81 8.52 -12.93 -2.50
N ARG A 82 8.88 -14.11 -1.97
CA ARG A 82 9.38 -14.24 -0.58
C ARG A 82 10.63 -13.40 -0.31
N ARG A 83 11.54 -13.29 -1.28
CA ARG A 83 12.81 -12.56 -1.15
C ARG A 83 12.74 -11.11 -1.60
N ALA A 84 11.69 -10.71 -2.31
CA ALA A 84 11.51 -9.34 -2.76
C ALA A 84 11.21 -8.42 -1.57
N GLU A 85 12.21 -7.79 -1.01
CA GLU A 85 12.15 -6.66 -0.08
C GLU A 85 11.56 -5.37 -0.69
N ALA A 86 11.05 -4.51 0.18
CA ALA A 86 10.56 -3.16 -0.11
C ALA A 86 11.30 -2.17 0.82
N PRO A 87 11.48 -0.90 0.43
CA PRO A 87 10.81 -0.22 -0.67
C PRO A 87 11.43 -0.49 -2.05
N ILE A 88 10.62 -0.24 -3.07
CA ILE A 88 11.03 -0.16 -4.48
C ILE A 88 11.24 1.33 -4.77
N ALA A 89 12.35 1.71 -5.40
CA ALA A 89 12.69 3.12 -5.61
C ALA A 89 11.62 3.86 -6.44
N SER A 90 11.00 3.16 -7.39
CA SER A 90 9.93 3.70 -8.21
C SER A 90 8.56 3.44 -7.61
N ARG A 91 7.85 4.53 -7.33
CA ARG A 91 6.42 4.55 -6.99
C ARG A 91 5.57 3.96 -8.12
N TRP A 92 5.86 4.31 -9.37
CA TRP A 92 5.13 3.76 -10.52
C TRP A 92 5.32 2.25 -10.69
N LEU A 93 6.53 1.74 -10.44
CA LEU A 93 6.77 0.30 -10.43
C LEU A 93 6.08 -0.39 -9.25
N SER A 94 6.03 0.25 -8.08
CA SER A 94 5.27 -0.25 -6.92
C SER A 94 3.78 -0.40 -7.27
N VAL A 95 3.18 0.61 -7.92
CA VAL A 95 1.79 0.55 -8.40
C VAL A 95 1.59 -0.54 -9.46
N LEU A 96 2.50 -0.66 -10.43
CA LEU A 96 2.44 -1.72 -11.43
C LEU A 96 2.52 -3.11 -10.78
N LEU A 97 3.44 -3.30 -9.82
CA LEU A 97 3.59 -4.55 -9.10
C LEU A 97 2.33 -4.87 -8.29
N ARG A 98 1.76 -3.89 -7.57
CA ARG A 98 0.46 -4.07 -6.89
C ARG A 98 -0.59 -4.59 -7.87
N ASN A 99 -0.72 -3.94 -9.02
CA ASN A 99 -1.72 -4.32 -10.01
C ASN A 99 -1.47 -5.74 -10.56
N ALA A 100 -0.21 -6.11 -10.80
CA ALA A 100 0.17 -7.47 -11.19
C ALA A 100 -0.22 -8.51 -10.12
N LEU A 101 0.03 -8.21 -8.84
CA LEU A 101 -0.29 -9.09 -7.71
C LEU A 101 -1.80 -9.22 -7.47
N LEU A 102 -2.56 -8.16 -7.73
CA LEU A 102 -4.02 -8.13 -7.62
C LEU A 102 -4.76 -8.66 -8.85
N THR A 103 -4.05 -8.88 -9.96
CA THR A 103 -4.64 -9.37 -11.21
C THR A 103 -5.30 -10.73 -10.98
N ARG A 104 -6.55 -10.85 -11.44
CA ARG A 104 -7.30 -12.09 -11.43
C ARG A 104 -6.70 -13.05 -12.46
N THR A 105 -6.07 -14.11 -11.96
CA THR A 105 -5.25 -15.03 -12.77
C THR A 105 -5.25 -16.41 -12.13
N PRO A 106 -5.14 -17.49 -12.93
CA PRO A 106 -4.90 -18.82 -12.39
C PRO A 106 -3.59 -18.89 -11.61
N ALA A 107 -3.50 -19.83 -10.67
CA ALA A 107 -2.21 -20.18 -10.09
C ALA A 107 -1.26 -20.76 -11.17
N PRO A 108 0.02 -20.33 -11.21
CA PRO A 108 1.01 -20.93 -12.10
C PRO A 108 1.23 -22.42 -11.83
N ALA A 109 1.90 -23.12 -12.74
CA ALA A 109 2.27 -24.52 -12.52
C ALA A 109 3.22 -24.69 -11.32
N ASN A 110 3.19 -25.87 -10.69
CA ASN A 110 4.08 -26.27 -9.59
C ASN A 110 3.96 -25.44 -8.29
N VAL A 111 2.83 -24.77 -8.06
CA VAL A 111 2.51 -24.11 -6.78
C VAL A 111 1.09 -24.44 -6.34
N GLN A 112 0.88 -24.57 -5.03
CA GLN A 112 -0.45 -24.75 -4.47
C GLN A 112 -1.25 -23.44 -4.65
N PRO A 113 -2.50 -23.45 -5.18
CA PRO A 113 -3.21 -22.22 -5.55
C PRO A 113 -3.47 -21.20 -4.42
N VAL A 114 -3.81 -21.66 -3.23
CA VAL A 114 -3.98 -20.83 -2.02
C VAL A 114 -2.63 -20.30 -1.52
N ASP A 115 -1.56 -21.10 -1.55
CA ASP A 115 -0.22 -20.60 -1.20
C ASP A 115 0.25 -19.54 -2.19
N TRP A 116 -0.10 -19.65 -3.46
CA TRP A 116 0.14 -18.61 -4.46
C TRP A 116 -0.57 -17.30 -4.09
N VAL A 117 -1.83 -17.36 -3.66
CA VAL A 117 -2.55 -16.19 -3.14
C VAL A 117 -1.84 -15.60 -1.93
N ALA A 118 -1.41 -16.46 -0.99
CA ALA A 118 -0.68 -16.05 0.21
C ALA A 118 0.62 -15.33 -0.12
N GLU A 119 1.39 -15.77 -1.12
CA GLU A 119 2.63 -15.09 -1.54
C GLU A 119 2.39 -13.70 -2.09
N ARG A 120 1.35 -13.53 -2.90
CA ARG A 120 0.98 -12.22 -3.45
C ARG A 120 0.53 -11.28 -2.33
N ALA A 121 -0.31 -11.76 -1.42
CA ALA A 121 -0.78 -11.00 -0.27
C ALA A 121 0.39 -10.62 0.66
N TRP A 122 1.34 -11.53 0.88
CA TRP A 122 2.53 -11.28 1.70
C TRP A 122 3.45 -10.22 1.10
N LEU A 123 3.64 -10.22 -0.22
CA LEU A 123 4.41 -9.17 -0.89
C LEU A 123 3.70 -7.82 -0.85
N LEU A 124 2.40 -7.77 -1.14
CA LEU A 124 1.57 -6.55 -1.00
C LEU A 124 1.71 -5.97 0.41
N LEU A 125 1.57 -6.81 1.44
CA LEU A 125 1.69 -6.38 2.82
C LEU A 125 3.04 -5.70 3.12
N ARG A 126 4.15 -6.28 2.64
CA ARG A 126 5.50 -5.72 2.81
C ARG A 126 5.74 -4.45 1.99
N MET A 127 5.01 -4.26 0.91
CA MET A 127 4.98 -3.01 0.13
C MET A 127 4.18 -1.89 0.83
N GLY A 128 3.47 -2.17 1.93
CA GLY A 128 2.58 -1.22 2.61
C GLY A 128 1.12 -1.32 2.19
N GLU A 129 0.77 -2.24 1.29
CA GLU A 129 -0.55 -2.41 0.68
C GLU A 129 -1.44 -3.34 1.51
N ALA A 130 -1.70 -2.97 2.78
CA ALA A 130 -2.47 -3.81 3.70
C ALA A 130 -3.92 -4.07 3.22
N ASP A 131 -4.59 -3.02 2.70
CA ASP A 131 -5.95 -3.13 2.15
C ASP A 131 -5.98 -4.05 0.91
N ALA A 132 -5.00 -3.93 0.01
CA ALA A 132 -4.88 -4.80 -1.16
C ALA A 132 -4.62 -6.26 -0.78
N ALA A 133 -3.73 -6.49 0.20
CA ALA A 133 -3.45 -7.81 0.73
C ALA A 133 -4.71 -8.43 1.35
N ARG A 134 -5.50 -7.64 2.10
CA ARG A 134 -6.80 -8.05 2.64
C ARG A 134 -7.77 -8.47 1.54
N MET A 135 -7.85 -7.75 0.43
CA MET A 135 -8.72 -8.13 -0.68
C MET A 135 -8.37 -9.52 -1.25
N LEU A 136 -7.08 -9.89 -1.32
CA LEU A 136 -6.66 -11.23 -1.72
C LEU A 136 -6.95 -12.29 -0.66
N VAL A 137 -6.67 -11.97 0.60
CA VAL A 137 -6.91 -12.89 1.72
C VAL A 137 -8.39 -13.27 1.80
N GLN A 138 -9.26 -12.27 1.75
CA GLN A 138 -10.71 -12.45 1.80
C GLN A 138 -11.27 -13.09 0.53
N ALA A 139 -10.54 -13.13 -0.59
CA ALA A 139 -11.00 -13.78 -1.82
C ALA A 139 -10.98 -15.32 -1.72
N VAL A 140 -10.33 -15.89 -0.71
CA VAL A 140 -10.29 -17.33 -0.43
C VAL A 140 -11.15 -17.62 0.80
N ASP A 141 -11.95 -18.68 0.75
CA ASP A 141 -12.76 -19.11 1.90
C ASP A 141 -11.86 -19.75 2.98
N VAL A 142 -12.17 -19.48 4.27
CA VAL A 142 -11.31 -19.86 5.41
C VAL A 142 -11.11 -21.37 5.54
N ASP A 143 -12.11 -22.17 5.15
CA ASP A 143 -12.02 -23.64 5.13
C ASP A 143 -11.03 -24.18 4.08
N ARG A 144 -10.59 -23.32 3.15
CA ARG A 144 -9.57 -23.63 2.13
C ARG A 144 -8.18 -23.13 2.49
N TYR A 145 -8.02 -22.44 3.62
CA TYR A 145 -6.73 -21.87 4.01
C TYR A 145 -5.70 -22.97 4.27
N THR A 146 -4.51 -22.76 3.72
CA THR A 146 -3.31 -23.51 4.09
C THR A 146 -2.70 -22.92 5.38
N PRO A 147 -1.79 -23.63 6.06
CA PRO A 147 -1.07 -23.08 7.21
C PRO A 147 -0.44 -21.71 6.92
N LYS A 148 0.17 -21.58 5.73
CA LYS A 148 0.73 -20.32 5.24
C LYS A 148 -0.32 -19.23 5.08
N MET A 149 -1.50 -19.57 4.53
CA MET A 149 -2.58 -18.60 4.36
C MET A 149 -3.09 -18.10 5.71
N PHE A 150 -3.16 -18.94 6.74
CA PHE A 150 -3.48 -18.49 8.10
C PHE A 150 -2.46 -17.48 8.64
N GLU A 151 -1.17 -17.77 8.50
CA GLU A 151 -0.09 -16.85 8.92
C GLU A 151 -0.23 -15.48 8.23
N VAL A 152 -0.35 -15.48 6.88
CA VAL A 152 -0.48 -14.24 6.11
C VAL A 152 -1.77 -13.51 6.45
N ALA A 153 -2.89 -14.21 6.58
CA ALA A 153 -4.18 -13.60 6.92
C ALA A 153 -4.17 -12.93 8.31
N GLY A 154 -3.53 -13.57 9.30
CA GLY A 154 -3.33 -12.97 10.62
C GLY A 154 -2.53 -11.68 10.56
N GLN A 155 -1.40 -11.68 9.83
CA GLN A 155 -0.57 -10.49 9.63
C GLN A 155 -1.31 -9.37 8.90
N VAL A 156 -2.09 -9.71 7.88
CA VAL A 156 -2.92 -8.76 7.14
C VAL A 156 -3.98 -8.13 8.04
N GLY A 157 -4.69 -8.91 8.86
CA GLY A 157 -5.67 -8.39 9.82
C GLY A 157 -5.06 -7.35 10.77
N LEU A 158 -3.90 -7.68 11.34
CA LEU A 158 -3.15 -6.79 12.23
C LEU A 158 -2.66 -5.52 11.53
N ALA A 159 -2.12 -5.64 10.31
CA ALA A 159 -1.66 -4.48 9.54
C ALA A 159 -2.80 -3.58 9.04
N THR A 160 -4.03 -4.10 8.92
CA THR A 160 -5.23 -3.29 8.68
C THR A 160 -5.84 -2.71 9.96
N ALA A 161 -5.16 -2.82 11.11
CA ALA A 161 -5.65 -2.42 12.43
C ALA A 161 -7.02 -3.03 12.78
N ASP A 162 -7.24 -4.29 12.39
CA ASP A 162 -8.48 -5.02 12.63
C ASP A 162 -8.19 -6.39 13.27
N PRO A 163 -8.03 -6.43 14.61
CA PRO A 163 -7.85 -7.68 15.32
C PRO A 163 -9.07 -8.61 15.28
N GLN A 164 -10.26 -8.12 14.92
CA GLN A 164 -11.45 -8.98 14.80
C GLN A 164 -11.34 -9.91 13.59
N ALA A 165 -10.54 -9.54 12.59
CA ALA A 165 -10.22 -10.39 11.45
C ALA A 165 -9.58 -11.73 11.83
N LEU A 166 -9.01 -11.87 13.04
CA LEU A 166 -8.48 -13.14 13.54
C LEU A 166 -9.56 -14.09 14.09
N CYS A 167 -10.78 -13.61 14.36
CA CYS A 167 -11.82 -14.41 14.99
C CYS A 167 -12.33 -15.62 14.18
N PRO A 168 -12.50 -15.55 12.85
CA PRO A 168 -12.78 -16.75 12.07
C PRO A 168 -11.55 -17.65 11.89
N LEU A 169 -10.34 -17.18 12.21
CA LEU A 169 -9.07 -17.84 11.88
C LEU A 169 -8.47 -18.63 13.04
N TRP A 170 -8.62 -18.16 14.29
CA TRP A 170 -7.83 -18.69 15.41
C TRP A 170 -8.00 -20.19 15.63
N GLN A 171 -9.24 -20.72 15.54
CA GLN A 171 -9.50 -22.13 15.82
C GLN A 171 -8.87 -23.07 14.77
N PRO A 172 -9.13 -22.90 13.45
CA PRO A 172 -8.46 -23.73 12.45
C PRO A 172 -6.95 -23.45 12.37
N ALA A 173 -6.49 -22.22 12.63
CA ALA A 173 -5.06 -21.92 12.66
C ALA A 173 -4.33 -22.68 13.78
N ARG A 174 -4.91 -22.77 15.00
CA ARG A 174 -4.36 -23.56 16.11
C ARG A 174 -4.29 -25.06 15.84
N ALA A 175 -5.05 -25.58 14.87
CA ALA A 175 -4.94 -26.98 14.47
C ALA A 175 -3.69 -27.24 13.60
N THR A 176 -3.04 -26.20 13.09
CA THR A 176 -1.92 -26.29 12.14
C THR A 176 -0.67 -25.50 12.59
N SER A 177 -0.79 -24.65 13.61
CA SER A 177 0.28 -23.77 14.10
C SER A 177 0.25 -23.66 15.63
N ASP A 178 1.43 -23.75 16.24
CA ASP A 178 1.64 -23.57 17.69
C ASP A 178 1.98 -22.12 18.08
N ASP A 179 1.89 -21.18 17.13
CA ASP A 179 2.26 -19.79 17.36
C ASP A 179 1.40 -19.17 18.49
N PRO A 180 2.00 -18.60 19.55
CA PRO A 180 1.26 -17.99 20.66
C PRO A 180 0.28 -16.89 20.25
N ILE A 181 0.46 -16.21 19.11
CA ILE A 181 -0.52 -15.21 18.64
C ILE A 181 -1.93 -15.80 18.49
N TRP A 182 -2.08 -17.07 18.11
CA TRP A 182 -3.40 -17.68 17.97
C TRP A 182 -4.09 -17.96 19.31
N THR A 183 -3.32 -18.17 20.38
CA THR A 183 -3.88 -18.27 21.74
C THR A 183 -4.40 -16.91 22.21
N LEU A 184 -3.69 -15.83 21.88
CA LEU A 184 -4.15 -14.48 22.23
C LEU A 184 -5.29 -14.01 21.31
N ALA A 185 -5.34 -14.45 20.06
CA ALA A 185 -6.50 -14.26 19.20
C ALA A 185 -7.76 -14.89 19.79
N GLU A 186 -7.68 -16.12 20.32
CA GLU A 186 -8.79 -16.74 21.05
C GLU A 186 -9.25 -15.87 22.23
N ALA A 187 -8.31 -15.34 23.02
CA ALA A 187 -8.65 -14.47 24.15
C ALA A 187 -9.34 -13.16 23.72
N MET A 188 -8.84 -12.51 22.67
CA MET A 188 -9.43 -11.29 22.11
C MET A 188 -10.85 -11.57 21.62
N CYS A 189 -11.04 -12.65 20.86
CA CYS A 189 -12.36 -12.99 20.31
C CYS A 189 -13.36 -13.39 21.40
N ALA A 190 -12.94 -14.14 22.42
CA ALA A 190 -13.78 -14.42 23.58
C ALA A 190 -14.22 -13.11 24.28
N GLY A 191 -13.31 -12.15 24.46
CA GLY A 191 -13.62 -10.85 25.07
C GLY A 191 -14.60 -10.02 24.23
N LEU A 192 -14.39 -9.96 22.91
CA LEU A 192 -15.27 -9.28 21.98
C LEU A 192 -16.68 -9.91 21.92
N SER A 193 -16.79 -11.22 22.15
CA SER A 193 -18.06 -11.95 22.27
C SER A 193 -18.70 -11.87 23.67
N GLY A 194 -18.14 -11.08 24.60
CA GLY A 194 -18.68 -10.89 25.95
C GLY A 194 -18.25 -11.95 26.98
N GLU A 195 -17.42 -12.93 26.61
CA GLU A 195 -16.90 -13.97 27.49
C GLU A 195 -15.66 -13.50 28.30
N GLN A 196 -15.81 -12.41 29.04
CA GLN A 196 -14.71 -11.74 29.76
C GLN A 196 -13.95 -12.65 30.74
N GLY A 197 -14.66 -13.58 31.41
CA GLY A 197 -14.06 -14.56 32.31
C GLY A 197 -13.14 -15.55 31.57
N ARG A 198 -13.59 -16.02 30.39
CA ARG A 198 -12.80 -16.92 29.53
C ARG A 198 -11.59 -16.19 28.97
N ALA A 199 -11.78 -15.00 28.43
CA ALA A 199 -10.70 -14.17 27.90
C ALA A 199 -9.59 -13.95 28.94
N ALA A 200 -9.96 -13.58 30.18
CA ALA A 200 -9.03 -13.39 31.28
C ALA A 200 -8.26 -14.68 31.64
N ALA A 201 -8.94 -15.83 31.68
CA ALA A 201 -8.30 -17.11 31.97
C ALA A 201 -7.27 -17.52 30.90
N ILE A 202 -7.56 -17.25 29.62
CA ILE A 202 -6.64 -17.50 28.51
C ILE A 202 -5.42 -16.59 28.62
N VAL A 203 -5.60 -15.27 28.80
CA VAL A 203 -4.49 -14.32 28.96
C VAL A 203 -3.60 -14.69 30.15
N GLN A 204 -4.18 -15.06 31.30
CA GLN A 204 -3.39 -15.50 32.47
C GLN A 204 -2.60 -16.78 32.20
N THR A 205 -3.18 -17.70 31.42
CA THR A 205 -2.48 -18.92 31.01
C THR A 205 -1.33 -18.61 30.04
N ALA A 206 -1.55 -17.71 29.08
CA ALA A 206 -0.51 -17.25 28.16
C ALA A 206 0.63 -16.55 28.92
N ARG A 207 0.30 -15.71 29.91
CA ARG A 207 1.27 -15.03 30.79
C ARG A 207 2.13 -16.03 31.56
N ARG A 208 1.53 -17.06 32.16
CA ARG A 208 2.29 -18.11 32.87
C ARG A 208 3.22 -18.92 31.97
N ARG A 209 2.88 -19.08 30.68
CA ARG A 209 3.72 -19.80 29.72
C ARG A 209 4.94 -19.01 29.26
N GLY A 210 4.93 -17.67 29.39
CA GLY A 210 6.10 -16.82 29.09
C GLY A 210 6.57 -16.86 27.63
N ARG A 211 5.67 -17.08 26.66
CA ARG A 211 6.00 -17.17 25.21
C ARG A 211 5.78 -15.87 24.43
N MET A 212 5.34 -14.81 25.10
CA MET A 212 5.03 -13.50 24.50
C MET A 212 5.59 -12.40 25.39
N GLU A 213 6.00 -11.29 24.79
CA GLU A 213 6.47 -10.13 25.54
C GLU A 213 5.34 -9.53 26.40
N PRO A 214 5.66 -8.93 27.56
CA PRO A 214 4.67 -8.33 28.44
C PRO A 214 3.76 -7.30 27.75
N ILE A 215 4.31 -6.45 26.89
CA ILE A 215 3.52 -5.47 26.13
C ILE A 215 2.52 -6.14 25.18
N ASP A 216 2.92 -7.23 24.53
CA ASP A 216 2.08 -7.91 23.54
C ASP A 216 0.88 -8.60 24.21
N LEU A 217 1.08 -9.10 25.45
CA LEU A 217 -0.01 -9.59 26.30
C LEU A 217 -0.95 -8.47 26.74
N LEU A 218 -0.43 -7.31 27.17
CA LEU A 218 -1.24 -6.17 27.60
C LEU A 218 -2.07 -5.58 26.46
N LEU A 219 -1.51 -5.53 25.25
CA LEU A 219 -2.22 -5.10 24.05
C LEU A 219 -3.41 -6.04 23.72
N ALA A 220 -3.19 -7.35 23.78
CA ALA A 220 -4.28 -8.32 23.60
C ALA A 220 -5.34 -8.23 24.70
N GLU A 221 -4.91 -8.04 25.95
CA GLU A 221 -5.82 -7.85 27.08
C GLU A 221 -6.68 -6.57 26.87
N LYS A 222 -6.10 -5.50 26.31
CA LYS A 222 -6.79 -4.25 25.99
C LYS A 222 -7.87 -4.46 24.94
N VAL A 223 -7.57 -5.18 23.87
CA VAL A 223 -8.56 -5.55 22.85
C VAL A 223 -9.66 -6.43 23.43
N ALA A 224 -9.31 -7.45 24.20
CA ALA A 224 -10.29 -8.32 24.86
C ALA A 224 -11.24 -7.54 25.80
N SER A 225 -10.71 -6.51 26.47
CA SER A 225 -11.46 -5.64 27.38
C SER A 225 -12.26 -4.54 26.69
N ALA A 226 -12.13 -4.37 25.36
CA ALA A 226 -12.90 -3.41 24.58
C ALA A 226 -14.32 -3.92 24.25
N GLY A 227 -14.58 -5.22 24.43
CA GLY A 227 -15.90 -5.84 24.24
C GLY A 227 -16.90 -5.53 25.35
N GLU A 228 -18.15 -5.93 25.14
CA GLU A 228 -19.24 -5.75 26.11
C GLU A 228 -18.89 -6.40 27.47
N GLY A 229 -19.21 -5.72 28.57
CA GLY A 229 -18.87 -6.16 29.92
C GLY A 229 -17.40 -5.99 30.33
N GLY A 230 -16.54 -5.53 29.41
CA GLY A 230 -15.16 -5.15 29.71
C GLY A 230 -15.09 -3.95 30.65
N ARG A 231 -14.43 -4.10 31.80
CA ARG A 231 -14.31 -3.05 32.84
C ARG A 231 -12.87 -2.75 33.25
N ARG A 232 -11.89 -3.39 32.61
CA ARG A 232 -10.48 -3.23 32.99
C ARG A 232 -9.83 -2.09 32.21
N ALA A 233 -9.42 -1.06 32.94
CA ALA A 233 -8.51 -0.06 32.41
C ALA A 233 -7.09 -0.66 32.35
N ILE A 234 -6.58 -0.87 31.15
CA ILE A 234 -5.25 -1.43 30.92
C ILE A 234 -4.32 -0.29 30.53
N ASN A 235 -3.36 -0.03 31.42
CA ASN A 235 -2.30 0.96 31.21
C ASN A 235 -1.15 0.28 30.45
N ILE A 236 -0.76 0.85 29.31
CA ILE A 236 0.32 0.33 28.47
C ILE A 236 1.44 1.35 28.48
N GLN A 237 2.62 0.89 28.87
CA GLN A 237 3.87 1.65 28.82
C GLN A 237 4.69 1.15 27.64
N TRP A 238 5.29 2.08 26.91
CA TRP A 238 6.15 1.79 25.75
C TRP A 238 7.63 1.76 26.11
N ASP A 239 7.98 1.92 27.40
CA ASP A 239 9.36 1.91 27.87
C ASP A 239 10.03 0.57 27.55
N GLY A 240 11.22 0.62 26.93
CA GLY A 240 11.98 -0.56 26.52
C GLY A 240 11.40 -1.31 25.32
N VAL A 241 10.48 -0.70 24.58
CA VAL A 241 9.96 -1.26 23.33
C VAL A 241 10.75 -0.66 22.17
N ASP A 242 11.48 -1.50 21.45
CA ASP A 242 12.37 -1.03 20.37
C ASP A 242 11.77 -1.20 18.96
N GLU A 243 10.69 -1.98 18.82
CA GLU A 243 10.11 -2.30 17.52
C GLU A 243 8.58 -2.21 17.51
N LEU A 244 8.04 -1.59 16.46
CA LEU A 244 6.61 -1.57 16.14
C LEU A 244 6.27 -2.73 15.17
N THR A 245 6.05 -3.92 15.73
CA THR A 245 5.61 -5.11 14.97
C THR A 245 4.18 -4.94 14.45
N ALA A 246 3.75 -5.79 13.50
CA ALA A 246 2.35 -5.80 13.04
C ALA A 246 1.36 -6.02 14.19
N TRP A 247 1.71 -6.88 15.17
CA TRP A 247 0.93 -7.08 16.39
C TRP A 247 0.79 -5.78 17.19
N ARG A 248 1.92 -5.13 17.51
CA ARG A 248 1.94 -3.89 18.30
C ARG A 248 1.20 -2.76 17.62
N PHE A 249 1.46 -2.54 16.34
CA PHE A 249 0.74 -1.58 15.51
C PHE A 249 -0.76 -1.89 15.48
N GLY A 250 -1.13 -3.11 15.08
CA GLY A 250 -2.51 -3.48 14.84
C GLY A 250 -3.39 -3.36 16.07
N LEU A 251 -2.93 -3.86 17.22
CA LEU A 251 -3.71 -3.83 18.45
C LEU A 251 -3.76 -2.41 19.06
N ALA A 252 -2.65 -1.66 18.99
CA ALA A 252 -2.62 -0.28 19.48
C ALA A 252 -3.56 0.61 18.65
N SER A 253 -3.42 0.57 17.32
CA SER A 253 -4.26 1.34 16.41
C SER A 253 -5.73 0.94 16.51
N ALA A 254 -6.06 -0.35 16.64
CA ALA A 254 -7.45 -0.81 16.80
C ALA A 254 -8.12 -0.37 18.11
N THR A 255 -7.35 0.07 19.11
CA THR A 255 -7.86 0.50 20.42
C THR A 255 -7.63 1.98 20.69
N ALA A 256 -7.31 2.76 19.64
CA ALA A 256 -6.95 4.18 19.72
C ALA A 256 -5.83 4.46 20.74
N LEU A 257 -4.94 3.49 20.98
CA LEU A 257 -3.79 3.67 21.85
C LEU A 257 -2.73 4.50 21.11
N ALA A 258 -2.29 5.59 21.72
CA ALA A 258 -1.22 6.42 21.17
C ALA A 258 0.10 5.63 21.14
N VAL A 259 0.62 5.42 19.93
CA VAL A 259 1.97 4.88 19.69
C VAL A 259 2.96 6.06 19.63
N PRO A 260 4.09 6.03 20.36
CA PRO A 260 5.12 7.06 20.32
C PRO A 260 5.64 7.36 18.90
N ASP A 261 5.96 8.63 18.61
CA ASP A 261 6.50 9.05 17.32
C ASP A 261 7.84 8.40 17.00
N ALA A 262 8.70 8.18 18.00
CA ALA A 262 9.99 7.51 17.84
C ALA A 262 9.82 6.09 17.27
N LEU A 263 8.84 5.33 17.75
CA LEU A 263 8.54 3.99 17.23
C LEU A 263 8.07 4.03 15.77
N PHE A 264 7.31 5.06 15.38
CA PHE A 264 6.96 5.24 13.97
C PHE A 264 8.14 5.67 13.11
N ALA A 265 9.05 6.49 13.64
CA ALA A 265 10.23 6.96 12.92
C ALA A 265 11.19 5.79 12.60
N ASP A 266 11.44 4.94 13.59
CA ASP A 266 12.33 3.77 13.48
C ASP A 266 11.69 2.59 12.74
N ALA A 267 10.35 2.53 12.70
CA ALA A 267 9.63 1.51 11.96
C ALA A 267 9.92 1.59 10.44
N ALA A 268 9.81 0.43 9.79
CA ALA A 268 9.86 0.37 8.35
C ALA A 268 8.77 1.23 7.71
N PRO A 269 9.04 1.92 6.57
CA PRO A 269 8.09 2.84 5.93
C PRO A 269 6.68 2.28 5.69
N ARG A 270 6.57 0.96 5.46
CA ARG A 270 5.29 0.24 5.31
C ARG A 270 4.33 0.44 6.49
N VAL A 271 4.83 0.56 7.72
CA VAL A 271 4.00 0.71 8.92
C VAL A 271 3.33 2.08 8.96
N ARG A 272 4.03 3.13 8.49
CA ARG A 272 3.43 4.45 8.29
C ARG A 272 2.38 4.41 7.18
N ALA A 273 2.61 3.66 6.10
CA ALA A 273 1.57 3.45 5.08
C ALA A 273 0.31 2.75 5.63
N TRP A 274 0.47 1.77 6.53
CA TRP A 274 -0.67 1.15 7.23
C TRP A 274 -1.39 2.16 8.13
N ALA A 275 -0.64 2.96 8.89
CA ALA A 275 -1.18 3.99 9.78
C ALA A 275 -2.02 5.05 9.04
N ALA A 276 -1.64 5.40 7.80
CA ALA A 276 -2.38 6.36 6.96
C ALA A 276 -3.86 5.94 6.74
N ARG A 277 -4.14 4.64 6.75
CA ARG A 277 -5.46 4.04 6.49
C ARG A 277 -6.18 3.57 7.75
N ALA A 278 -5.50 3.54 8.90
CA ALA A 278 -6.08 3.10 10.16
C ALA A 278 -7.05 4.17 10.72
N PRO A 279 -8.36 3.89 10.84
CA PRO A 279 -9.38 4.91 11.11
C PRO A 279 -9.29 5.54 12.50
N LEU A 280 -8.77 4.79 13.48
CA LEU A 280 -8.63 5.25 14.87
C LEU A 280 -7.29 5.96 15.15
N VAL A 281 -6.42 6.08 14.15
CA VAL A 281 -5.25 6.97 14.23
C VAL A 281 -5.74 8.42 14.03
N PRO A 282 -5.32 9.39 14.88
CA PRO A 282 -5.71 10.79 14.73
C PRO A 282 -5.45 11.35 13.33
N LEU A 283 -6.35 12.22 12.86
CA LEU A 283 -6.33 12.74 11.48
C LEU A 283 -5.00 13.44 11.15
N GLU A 284 -4.47 14.21 12.09
CA GLU A 284 -3.22 14.96 11.97
C GLU A 284 -2.06 14.02 11.63
N ARG A 285 -1.94 12.91 12.36
CA ARG A 285 -0.91 11.89 12.08
C ARG A 285 -1.19 11.13 10.79
N ARG A 286 -2.46 10.87 10.46
CA ARG A 286 -2.82 10.23 9.19
C ARG A 286 -2.42 11.06 7.98
N LEU A 287 -2.46 12.39 8.05
CA LEU A 287 -2.01 13.27 6.95
C LEU A 287 -0.53 13.03 6.65
N ASP A 288 0.33 13.15 7.66
CA ASP A 288 1.78 12.91 7.52
C ASP A 288 2.06 11.51 6.96
N HIS A 289 1.40 10.51 7.51
CA HIS A 289 1.53 9.13 7.05
C HIS A 289 0.98 8.91 5.63
N THR A 290 -0.01 9.70 5.18
CA THR A 290 -0.52 9.62 3.81
C THR A 290 0.51 10.15 2.80
N LEU A 291 1.33 11.14 3.17
CA LEU A 291 2.47 11.56 2.35
C LEU A 291 3.51 10.44 2.22
N ASP A 292 3.85 9.79 3.33
CA ASP A 292 4.76 8.64 3.33
C ASP A 292 4.18 7.48 2.47
N ALA A 293 2.88 7.20 2.59
CA ALA A 293 2.17 6.20 1.80
C ALA A 293 2.14 6.55 0.30
N ALA A 294 2.01 7.83 -0.05
CA ALA A 294 2.01 8.31 -1.43
C ALA A 294 3.37 8.11 -2.09
N ALA A 295 4.47 8.40 -1.36
CA ALA A 295 5.83 8.16 -1.85
C ALA A 295 6.12 6.68 -2.15
N LEU A 296 5.51 5.76 -1.38
CA LEU A 296 5.60 4.31 -1.60
C LEU A 296 4.70 3.78 -2.73
N GLY A 297 3.76 4.59 -3.22
CA GLY A 297 2.78 4.19 -4.24
C GLY A 297 1.48 3.60 -3.69
N VAL A 298 1.32 3.60 -2.37
CA VAL A 298 0.12 3.12 -1.68
C VAL A 298 -1.03 4.13 -1.82
N ALA A 299 -0.77 5.41 -1.61
CA ALA A 299 -1.78 6.46 -1.77
C ALA A 299 -1.75 7.10 -3.17
N SER A 300 -2.94 7.36 -3.72
CA SER A 300 -3.13 8.10 -4.97
C SER A 300 -3.22 9.62 -4.74
N SER A 301 -3.16 10.39 -5.82
CA SER A 301 -3.46 11.84 -5.78
C SER A 301 -4.87 12.11 -5.23
N SER A 302 -5.86 11.30 -5.61
CA SER A 302 -7.23 11.45 -5.08
C SER A 302 -7.29 11.16 -3.58
N ALA A 303 -6.60 10.12 -3.10
CA ALA A 303 -6.57 9.81 -1.67
C ALA A 303 -5.91 10.92 -0.86
N LEU A 304 -4.84 11.54 -1.39
CA LEU A 304 -4.22 12.72 -0.77
C LEU A 304 -5.22 13.89 -0.69
N VAL A 305 -5.93 14.19 -1.78
CA VAL A 305 -6.95 15.26 -1.80
C VAL A 305 -8.09 14.95 -0.82
N ASP A 306 -8.55 13.70 -0.74
CA ASP A 306 -9.62 13.29 0.17
C ASP A 306 -9.22 13.51 1.63
N VAL A 307 -8.01 13.09 2.03
CA VAL A 307 -7.55 13.27 3.43
C VAL A 307 -7.34 14.76 3.75
N TRP A 308 -6.79 15.57 2.83
CA TRP A 308 -6.68 17.02 3.03
C TRP A 308 -8.04 17.72 3.04
N SER A 309 -9.05 17.17 2.37
CA SER A 309 -10.41 17.70 2.40
C SER A 309 -11.09 17.49 3.76
N LEU A 310 -10.68 16.47 4.53
CA LEU A 310 -11.15 16.27 5.91
C LEU A 310 -10.68 17.39 6.85
N LEU A 311 -9.48 17.95 6.63
CA LEU A 311 -9.05 19.15 7.34
C LEU A 311 -9.95 20.35 7.04
N GLY A 312 -10.43 20.46 5.79
CA GLY A 312 -11.37 21.50 5.40
C GLY A 312 -12.78 21.34 5.97
N ALA A 313 -13.08 20.23 6.65
CA ALA A 313 -14.35 20.08 7.38
C ALA A 313 -14.34 20.84 8.72
N ASP A 314 -13.16 21.21 9.23
CA ASP A 314 -12.98 22.11 10.36
C ASP A 314 -13.12 23.58 9.90
N GLU A 315 -14.08 24.32 10.45
CA GLU A 315 -14.41 25.68 10.00
C GLU A 315 -13.24 26.67 10.17
N GLU A 316 -12.41 26.48 11.19
CA GLU A 316 -11.24 27.32 11.46
C GLU A 316 -10.15 27.08 10.41
N SER A 317 -9.78 25.82 10.18
CA SER A 317 -8.83 25.42 9.13
C SER A 317 -9.33 25.74 7.71
N PHE A 318 -10.64 25.68 7.47
CA PHE A 318 -11.27 25.99 6.18
C PHE A 318 -11.26 27.49 5.86
N GLY A 319 -11.46 28.32 6.89
CA GLY A 319 -11.45 29.77 6.79
C GLY A 319 -10.06 30.35 6.54
N ASP A 320 -9.01 29.71 7.07
CA ASP A 320 -7.63 30.14 6.89
C ASP A 320 -7.11 29.84 5.46
N PRO A 321 -6.82 30.87 4.63
CA PRO A 321 -6.25 30.64 3.30
C PRO A 321 -4.83 30.07 3.35
N ASP A 322 -4.08 30.30 4.44
CA ASP A 322 -2.68 29.94 4.57
C ASP A 322 -2.45 28.57 5.22
N SER A 323 -3.50 27.94 5.74
CA SER A 323 -3.54 26.53 6.11
C SER A 323 -3.25 25.62 4.90
N GLU A 324 -2.85 24.38 5.14
CA GLU A 324 -2.59 23.45 4.03
C GLU A 324 -3.84 23.16 3.17
N ALA A 325 -5.00 23.03 3.82
CA ALA A 325 -6.28 22.87 3.14
C ALA A 325 -6.66 24.14 2.35
N GLY A 326 -6.43 25.31 2.93
CA GLY A 326 -6.60 26.60 2.28
C GLY A 326 -5.74 26.78 1.03
N ARG A 327 -4.45 26.40 1.11
CA ARG A 327 -3.52 26.39 -0.03
C ARG A 327 -3.98 25.41 -1.12
N LEU A 328 -4.38 24.20 -0.76
CA LEU A 328 -4.88 23.22 -1.74
C LEU A 328 -6.11 23.76 -2.47
N ARG A 329 -7.08 24.35 -1.74
CA ARG A 329 -8.26 25.00 -2.34
C ARG A 329 -7.86 26.13 -3.29
N ARG A 330 -6.90 26.98 -2.92
CA ARG A 330 -6.40 28.06 -3.79
C ARG A 330 -5.74 27.51 -5.05
N ALA A 331 -4.99 26.41 -4.96
CA ALA A 331 -4.39 25.76 -6.12
C ALA A 331 -5.45 25.34 -7.16
N PHE A 332 -6.60 24.82 -6.73
CA PHE A 332 -7.71 24.48 -7.62
C PHE A 332 -8.52 25.71 -8.09
N GLY A 333 -8.86 26.61 -7.18
CA GLY A 333 -9.99 27.54 -7.37
C GLY A 333 -9.62 29.02 -7.51
N ALA A 334 -8.37 29.45 -7.28
CA ALA A 334 -8.03 30.87 -7.36
C ALA A 334 -8.28 31.43 -8.77
N ARG A 335 -8.65 32.72 -8.90
CA ARG A 335 -9.00 33.32 -10.20
C ARG A 335 -7.77 33.53 -11.11
N GLY A 336 -6.60 33.77 -10.54
CA GLY A 336 -5.37 34.06 -11.29
C GLY A 336 -4.41 32.87 -11.36
N VAL A 337 -3.75 32.69 -12.51
CA VAL A 337 -2.75 31.63 -12.72
C VAL A 337 -1.61 31.71 -11.70
N LEU A 338 -1.06 32.91 -11.47
CA LEU A 338 0.02 33.12 -10.49
C LEU A 338 -0.43 32.83 -9.06
N ALA A 339 -1.69 33.11 -8.70
CA ALA A 339 -2.22 32.80 -7.37
C ALA A 339 -2.38 31.29 -7.15
N ARG A 340 -2.78 30.53 -8.20
CA ARG A 340 -2.81 29.07 -8.14
C ARG A 340 -1.40 28.49 -8.01
N LEU A 341 -0.45 29.04 -8.78
CA LEU A 341 0.95 28.62 -8.76
C LEU A 341 1.60 28.88 -7.40
N GLU A 342 1.38 30.05 -6.82
CA GLU A 342 1.93 30.38 -5.50
C GLU A 342 1.40 29.46 -4.41
N ALA A 343 0.11 29.10 -4.48
CA ALA A 343 -0.45 28.11 -3.56
C ALA A 343 0.19 26.71 -3.73
N MET A 344 0.49 26.29 -4.97
CA MET A 344 1.21 25.04 -5.23
C MET A 344 2.67 25.10 -4.72
N ARG A 345 3.40 26.18 -4.99
CA ARG A 345 4.77 26.39 -4.45
C ARG A 345 4.79 26.33 -2.93
N ALA A 346 3.82 26.97 -2.30
CA ALA A 346 3.68 27.00 -0.85
C ALA A 346 3.38 25.60 -0.27
N LEU A 347 2.75 24.71 -1.04
CA LEU A 347 2.62 23.30 -0.69
C LEU A 347 3.96 22.58 -0.90
N TRP A 348 4.60 22.70 -2.07
CA TRP A 348 5.85 21.98 -2.37
C TRP A 348 6.99 22.30 -1.40
N ARG A 349 7.08 23.54 -0.93
CA ARG A 349 8.09 24.02 0.04
C ARG A 349 7.75 23.74 1.50
N ALA A 350 6.61 23.12 1.79
CA ALA A 350 6.20 22.81 3.16
C ALA A 350 7.00 21.63 3.78
N SER A 351 7.84 20.95 2.99
CA SER A 351 8.72 19.89 3.48
C SER A 351 10.03 19.86 2.70
N GLU A 352 11.15 19.77 3.42
CA GLU A 352 12.48 19.57 2.86
C GLU A 352 12.79 18.08 2.62
N ASP A 353 11.94 17.16 3.12
CA ASP A 353 12.07 15.73 2.86
C ASP A 353 11.73 15.45 1.38
N PRO A 354 12.65 14.87 0.58
CA PRO A 354 12.43 14.65 -0.85
C PRO A 354 11.21 13.78 -1.18
N ASP A 355 10.92 12.78 -0.36
CA ASP A 355 9.78 11.86 -0.57
C ASP A 355 8.46 12.57 -0.27
N ARG A 356 8.42 13.37 0.80
CA ARG A 356 7.24 14.20 1.12
C ARG A 356 7.06 15.33 0.12
N ARG A 357 8.13 15.98 -0.35
CA ARG A 357 8.07 16.97 -1.44
C ARG A 357 7.49 16.31 -2.70
N HIS A 358 7.94 15.11 -3.06
CA HIS A 358 7.38 14.37 -4.20
C HIS A 358 5.89 14.02 -3.99
N ALA A 359 5.49 13.56 -2.81
CA ALA A 359 4.08 13.32 -2.47
C ALA A 359 3.23 14.60 -2.60
N ARG A 360 3.79 15.77 -2.33
CA ARG A 360 3.10 17.06 -2.54
C ARG A 360 3.00 17.46 -4.01
N HIS A 361 3.96 17.08 -4.85
CA HIS A 361 3.80 17.19 -6.31
C HIS A 361 2.62 16.34 -6.77
N LEU A 362 2.51 15.10 -6.27
CA LEU A 362 1.36 14.22 -6.52
C LEU A 362 0.03 14.82 -6.03
N LEU A 363 -0.01 15.44 -4.84
CA LEU A 363 -1.18 16.15 -4.32
C LEU A 363 -1.65 17.26 -5.29
N THR A 364 -0.70 17.99 -5.87
CA THR A 364 -0.97 19.11 -6.79
C THR A 364 -1.07 18.72 -8.27
N ALA A 365 -1.01 17.42 -8.60
CA ALA A 365 -1.01 16.95 -9.99
C ALA A 365 -2.20 17.47 -10.80
N ARG A 366 -3.41 17.39 -10.23
CA ARG A 366 -4.62 17.86 -10.89
C ARG A 366 -4.64 19.39 -11.04
N PRO A 367 -4.38 20.22 -9.99
CA PRO A 367 -4.20 21.66 -10.15
C PRO A 367 -3.18 22.07 -11.22
N ALA A 368 -2.00 21.43 -11.25
CA ALA A 368 -0.97 21.71 -12.23
C ALA A 368 -1.46 21.47 -13.67
N SER A 369 -2.24 20.39 -13.88
CA SER A 369 -2.81 20.06 -15.19
C SER A 369 -3.84 21.07 -15.73
N LEU A 370 -4.38 21.93 -14.86
CA LEU A 370 -5.33 22.98 -15.23
C LEU A 370 -4.64 24.27 -15.70
N LEU A 371 -3.32 24.39 -15.52
CA LEU A 371 -2.56 25.52 -16.02
C LEU A 371 -2.21 25.33 -17.49
N ASN A 372 -2.40 26.38 -18.29
CA ASN A 372 -1.94 26.41 -19.67
C ASN A 372 -0.47 26.82 -19.71
N PRO A 373 0.37 26.16 -20.53
CA PRO A 373 1.75 26.57 -20.73
C PRO A 373 1.83 28.01 -21.25
N GLN A 374 2.64 28.84 -20.59
CA GLN A 374 2.91 30.22 -21.02
C GLN A 374 4.28 30.68 -20.51
N PRO A 375 4.96 31.63 -21.17
CA PRO A 375 6.32 32.06 -20.81
C PRO A 375 6.51 32.46 -19.35
N ALA A 376 5.49 33.08 -18.74
CA ALA A 376 5.52 33.49 -17.34
C ALA A 376 5.63 32.32 -16.32
N LEU A 377 5.50 31.07 -16.76
CA LEU A 377 5.56 29.87 -15.91
C LEU A 377 6.80 29.03 -16.17
N ILE A 378 7.75 29.49 -17.00
CA ILE A 378 8.88 28.67 -17.43
C ILE A 378 9.80 28.27 -16.28
N GLU A 379 10.01 29.16 -15.30
CA GLU A 379 10.82 28.90 -14.12
C GLU A 379 10.22 27.82 -13.19
N ASP A 380 8.92 27.56 -13.31
CA ASP A 380 8.21 26.52 -12.54
C ASP A 380 7.89 25.28 -13.38
N SER A 381 8.34 25.25 -14.63
CA SER A 381 8.01 24.18 -15.57
C SER A 381 8.44 22.81 -15.06
N ALA A 382 9.58 22.72 -14.35
CA ALA A 382 10.05 21.47 -13.76
C ALA A 382 9.07 20.91 -12.72
N ASP A 383 8.70 21.70 -11.70
CA ASP A 383 7.78 21.26 -10.65
C ASP A 383 6.37 20.99 -11.22
N LEU A 384 5.89 21.80 -12.18
CA LEU A 384 4.60 21.57 -12.83
C LEU A 384 4.57 20.27 -13.65
N VAL A 385 5.64 19.99 -14.40
CA VAL A 385 5.81 18.75 -15.15
C VAL A 385 5.94 17.56 -14.21
N GLU A 386 6.74 17.67 -13.15
CA GLU A 386 6.86 16.64 -12.11
C GLU A 386 5.49 16.32 -11.49
N ALA A 387 4.72 17.33 -11.11
CA ALA A 387 3.39 17.15 -10.53
C ALA A 387 2.44 16.40 -11.48
N MET A 388 2.38 16.79 -12.76
CA MET A 388 1.52 16.11 -13.74
C MET A 388 1.97 14.66 -13.97
N LEU A 389 3.27 14.39 -14.14
CA LEU A 389 3.78 13.05 -14.39
C LEU A 389 3.68 12.15 -13.15
N ALA A 390 3.87 12.68 -11.94
CA ALA A 390 3.62 11.95 -10.70
C ALA A 390 2.15 11.49 -10.61
N GLY A 391 1.21 12.33 -11.04
CA GLY A 391 -0.22 12.00 -11.14
C GLY A 391 -0.63 11.19 -12.37
N GLY A 392 0.30 10.87 -13.27
CA GLY A 392 0.03 10.07 -14.47
C GLY A 392 -0.63 10.84 -15.61
N LEU A 393 -0.58 12.18 -15.56
CA LEU A 393 -1.19 13.10 -16.51
C LEU A 393 -0.22 13.43 -17.66
N ASP A 394 0.28 12.38 -18.34
CA ASP A 394 1.33 12.48 -19.36
C ASP A 394 0.91 13.28 -20.60
N ALA A 395 -0.34 13.14 -21.03
CA ALA A 395 -0.93 13.96 -22.10
C ALA A 395 -0.98 15.46 -21.73
N GLN A 396 -1.30 15.80 -20.47
CA GLN A 396 -1.34 17.18 -20.00
C GLN A 396 0.07 17.76 -19.87
N ALA A 397 1.03 16.95 -19.40
CA ALA A 397 2.44 17.32 -19.34
C ALA A 397 3.01 17.58 -20.75
N ALA A 398 2.68 16.75 -21.74
CA ALA A 398 3.16 16.89 -23.12
C ALA A 398 2.87 18.26 -23.75
N ARG A 399 1.79 18.94 -23.33
CA ARG A 399 1.47 20.30 -23.81
C ARG A 399 2.54 21.33 -23.49
N TRP A 400 3.40 21.07 -22.49
CA TRP A 400 4.49 21.96 -22.11
C TRP A 400 5.71 21.85 -23.02
N LEU A 401 5.82 20.77 -23.81
CA LEU A 401 6.99 20.49 -24.62
C LEU A 401 7.33 21.63 -25.61
N PRO A 402 6.39 22.26 -26.35
CA PRO A 402 6.71 23.37 -27.26
C PRO A 402 7.30 24.58 -26.54
N LEU A 403 6.77 24.92 -25.35
CA LEU A 403 7.26 26.03 -24.55
C LEU A 403 8.66 25.75 -24.00
N VAL A 404 8.87 24.54 -23.47
CA VAL A 404 10.15 24.11 -22.89
C VAL A 404 11.24 24.02 -23.96
N ASN A 405 10.92 23.54 -25.16
CA ASN A 405 11.87 23.46 -26.28
C ASN A 405 12.44 24.82 -26.68
N GLY A 406 11.60 25.87 -26.67
CA GLY A 406 12.01 27.24 -26.99
C GLY A 406 12.70 27.99 -25.84
N ALA A 407 12.76 27.40 -24.65
CA ALA A 407 13.30 28.03 -23.46
C ALA A 407 14.68 27.50 -23.07
N THR A 408 15.45 28.32 -22.39
CA THR A 408 16.77 28.01 -21.83
C THR A 408 16.76 28.22 -20.32
N GLY A 409 17.59 27.48 -19.58
CA GLY A 409 17.72 27.60 -18.14
C GLY A 409 17.48 26.27 -17.42
N GLU A 410 17.87 26.20 -16.16
CA GLU A 410 17.85 24.95 -15.38
C GLU A 410 16.45 24.35 -15.27
N ALA A 411 15.43 25.17 -14.96
CA ALA A 411 14.05 24.72 -14.87
C ALA A 411 13.56 24.12 -16.20
N ALA A 412 13.85 24.79 -17.33
CA ALA A 412 13.48 24.31 -18.66
C ALA A 412 14.22 23.02 -19.03
N ASP A 413 15.52 22.91 -18.76
CA ASP A 413 16.30 21.71 -19.05
C ASP A 413 15.86 20.51 -18.19
N ARG A 414 15.51 20.73 -16.91
CA ARG A 414 14.91 19.70 -16.05
C ARG A 414 13.52 19.27 -16.53
N ALA A 415 12.65 20.21 -16.88
CA ALA A 415 11.35 19.93 -17.45
C ALA A 415 11.48 19.14 -18.76
N TYR A 416 12.41 19.54 -19.62
CA TYR A 416 12.72 18.86 -20.88
C TYR A 416 13.09 17.41 -20.64
N ALA A 417 14.05 17.14 -19.73
CA ALA A 417 14.50 15.79 -19.41
C ALA A 417 13.35 14.87 -19.00
N MET A 418 12.41 15.35 -18.17
CA MET A 418 11.22 14.58 -17.79
C MET A 418 10.26 14.39 -18.97
N LEU A 419 10.02 15.42 -19.79
CA LEU A 419 9.09 15.35 -20.91
C LEU A 419 9.58 14.40 -22.01
N VAL A 420 10.87 14.40 -22.35
CA VAL A 420 11.39 13.55 -23.44
C VAL A 420 11.36 12.06 -23.13
N VAL A 421 11.16 11.66 -21.87
CA VAL A 421 10.88 10.26 -21.51
C VAL A 421 9.41 10.03 -21.13
N GLY A 422 8.76 11.01 -20.52
CA GLY A 422 7.42 10.87 -19.96
C GLY A 422 6.30 11.10 -20.96
N ALA A 423 6.46 12.08 -21.85
CA ALA A 423 5.42 12.46 -22.80
C ALA A 423 5.23 11.38 -23.90
N PRO A 424 3.98 11.15 -24.34
CA PRO A 424 3.71 10.34 -25.53
C PRO A 424 4.18 11.05 -26.80
N GLY A 425 4.53 10.27 -27.84
CA GLY A 425 4.77 10.81 -29.20
C GLY A 425 6.01 11.70 -29.36
N VAL A 426 7.02 11.57 -28.49
CA VAL A 426 8.30 12.30 -28.66
C VAL A 426 9.12 11.63 -29.75
N GLU A 427 9.39 12.37 -30.84
CA GLU A 427 10.11 11.85 -32.02
C GLU A 427 11.61 12.16 -32.02
N SER A 428 12.03 13.29 -31.44
CA SER A 428 13.43 13.74 -31.46
C SER A 428 13.92 14.17 -30.08
N VAL A 429 15.19 13.89 -29.80
CA VAL A 429 15.88 14.28 -28.57
C VAL A 429 17.05 15.20 -28.92
N ASP A 430 17.21 16.29 -28.17
CA ASP A 430 18.27 17.26 -28.27
C ASP A 430 19.47 16.79 -27.45
N ALA A 431 20.52 16.32 -28.14
CA ALA A 431 21.76 15.86 -27.51
C ALA A 431 22.42 16.96 -26.66
N GLY A 432 22.38 18.21 -27.11
CA GLY A 432 23.00 19.32 -26.38
C GLY A 432 22.33 19.59 -25.02
N ARG A 433 21.06 19.23 -24.84
CA ARG A 433 20.38 19.26 -23.53
C ARG A 433 20.83 18.13 -22.61
N ILE A 434 21.15 16.97 -23.15
CA ILE A 434 21.73 15.86 -22.37
C ILE A 434 23.10 16.27 -21.85
N ASP A 435 23.93 16.86 -22.72
CA ASP A 435 25.29 17.29 -22.38
C ASP A 435 25.28 18.37 -21.28
N ARG A 436 24.45 19.42 -21.44
CA ARG A 436 24.29 20.46 -20.41
C ARG A 436 23.84 19.90 -19.07
N LEU A 437 22.93 18.92 -19.09
CA LEU A 437 22.51 18.25 -17.86
C LEU A 437 23.66 17.46 -17.22
N ALA A 438 24.49 16.80 -18.03
CA ALA A 438 25.64 16.03 -17.54
C ALA A 438 26.75 16.91 -16.96
N GLU A 439 26.87 18.15 -17.43
CA GLU A 439 27.83 19.16 -16.95
C GLU A 439 27.36 19.88 -15.67
N ALA A 440 26.10 19.72 -15.27
CA ALA A 440 25.50 20.38 -14.11
C ALA A 440 25.87 19.70 -12.77
N GLY A 441 27.17 19.49 -12.54
CA GLY A 441 27.70 18.87 -11.32
C GLY A 441 27.43 17.36 -11.21
N GLU A 442 27.66 16.79 -10.03
CA GLU A 442 27.53 15.34 -9.80
C GLU A 442 26.08 14.86 -9.93
N ASP A 443 25.13 15.60 -9.33
CA ASP A 443 23.69 15.31 -9.43
C ASP A 443 23.20 15.43 -10.88
N GLY A 444 23.68 16.43 -11.63
CA GLY A 444 23.42 16.59 -13.06
C GLY A 444 23.94 15.41 -13.86
N ARG A 445 25.20 15.03 -13.67
CA ARG A 445 25.83 13.85 -14.32
C ARG A 445 25.05 12.58 -14.05
N ARG A 446 24.59 12.39 -12.82
CA ARG A 446 23.76 11.25 -12.40
C ARG A 446 22.39 11.25 -13.10
N ARG A 447 21.71 12.40 -13.11
CA ARG A 447 20.42 12.58 -13.78
C ARG A 447 20.53 12.37 -15.30
N ALA A 448 21.61 12.85 -15.92
CA ALA A 448 21.92 12.59 -17.32
C ALA A 448 22.14 11.10 -17.59
N GLY A 449 22.84 10.38 -16.71
CA GLY A 449 22.99 8.93 -16.82
C GLY A 449 21.66 8.17 -16.79
N LEU A 450 20.75 8.56 -15.89
CA LEU A 450 19.39 8.01 -15.83
C LEU A 450 18.56 8.37 -17.07
N LEU A 451 18.68 9.62 -17.55
CA LEU A 451 18.02 10.08 -18.78
C LEU A 451 18.48 9.26 -20.00
N VAL A 452 19.78 9.09 -20.20
CA VAL A 452 20.34 8.27 -21.30
C VAL A 452 19.85 6.83 -21.19
N ALA A 453 19.90 6.23 -20.01
CA ALA A 453 19.41 4.87 -19.79
C ALA A 453 17.92 4.72 -20.12
N ALA A 454 17.10 5.69 -19.69
CA ALA A 454 15.67 5.72 -20.00
C ALA A 454 15.40 5.88 -21.50
N LEU A 455 16.06 6.85 -22.16
CA LEU A 455 15.90 7.09 -23.59
C LEU A 455 16.31 5.88 -24.43
N ALA A 456 17.44 5.25 -24.10
CA ALA A 456 17.88 4.02 -24.75
C ALA A 456 16.90 2.86 -24.52
N GLY A 457 16.35 2.74 -23.30
CA GLY A 457 15.36 1.70 -22.97
C GLY A 457 14.03 1.91 -23.70
N LEU A 458 13.60 3.17 -23.81
CA LEU A 458 12.42 3.60 -24.58
C LEU A 458 12.67 3.58 -26.09
N GLY A 459 13.92 3.40 -26.55
CA GLY A 459 14.31 3.43 -27.96
C GLY A 459 14.12 4.79 -28.62
N ARG A 460 14.22 5.86 -27.84
CA ARG A 460 14.21 7.25 -28.29
C ARG A 460 15.61 7.78 -28.60
N LEU A 461 16.63 6.99 -28.26
CA LEU A 461 18.02 7.21 -28.61
C LEU A 461 18.48 6.03 -29.47
N ASP A 462 19.15 6.30 -30.57
CA ASP A 462 19.72 5.25 -31.41
C ASP A 462 20.85 4.50 -30.68
N ALA A 463 21.23 3.34 -31.21
CA ALA A 463 22.20 2.45 -30.57
C ALA A 463 23.63 3.02 -30.52
N GLU A 464 24.00 3.86 -31.51
CA GLU A 464 25.33 4.46 -31.58
C GLU A 464 25.47 5.55 -30.52
N ALA A 465 24.51 6.49 -30.48
CA ALA A 465 24.45 7.54 -29.48
C ALA A 465 24.33 6.98 -28.06
N ALA A 466 23.48 5.96 -27.85
CA ALA A 466 23.38 5.29 -26.55
C ALA A 466 24.71 4.64 -26.11
N THR A 467 25.48 4.10 -27.06
CA THR A 467 26.80 3.52 -26.78
C THR A 467 27.82 4.61 -26.43
N GLY A 468 27.83 5.72 -27.18
CA GLY A 468 28.70 6.87 -26.91
C GLY A 468 28.50 7.42 -25.50
N TYR A 469 27.27 7.79 -25.14
CA TYR A 469 26.96 8.27 -23.80
C TYR A 469 27.22 7.22 -22.71
N SER A 470 26.95 5.94 -22.99
CA SER A 470 27.26 4.87 -22.03
C SER A 470 28.75 4.74 -21.74
N GLN A 471 29.63 5.07 -22.67
CA GLN A 471 31.08 5.07 -22.47
C GLN A 471 31.53 6.30 -21.70
N GLU A 472 31.07 7.48 -22.12
CA GLU A 472 31.41 8.77 -21.50
C GLU A 472 30.96 8.86 -20.03
N LEU A 473 29.74 8.40 -19.74
CA LEU A 473 29.16 8.43 -18.40
C LEU A 473 29.43 7.14 -17.61
N GLY A 474 30.12 6.15 -18.20
CA GLY A 474 30.45 4.89 -17.53
C GLY A 474 29.24 4.02 -17.15
N LEU A 475 28.12 4.11 -17.89
CA LEU A 475 26.83 3.49 -17.53
C LEU A 475 26.83 1.96 -17.69
N ARG A 476 27.66 1.45 -18.60
CA ARG A 476 27.79 0.02 -18.95
C ARG A 476 26.43 -0.63 -19.29
N LEU A 477 25.62 0.03 -20.13
CA LEU A 477 24.24 -0.40 -20.46
C LEU A 477 24.16 -1.80 -21.09
N GLY A 478 25.20 -2.23 -21.81
CA GLY A 478 25.27 -3.54 -22.45
C GLY A 478 25.71 -4.70 -21.53
N LEU A 479 26.01 -4.45 -20.26
CA LEU A 479 26.53 -5.49 -19.36
C LEU A 479 25.42 -6.50 -18.98
N GLU A 480 25.63 -7.78 -19.30
CA GLU A 480 24.70 -8.85 -18.95
C GLU A 480 25.02 -9.55 -17.63
N ASN A 481 23.99 -9.89 -16.86
CA ASN A 481 24.07 -10.66 -15.63
C ASN A 481 22.85 -11.60 -15.46
N ALA A 482 22.80 -12.36 -14.37
CA ALA A 482 21.70 -13.32 -14.16
C ALA A 482 20.33 -12.64 -14.02
N TRP A 483 20.27 -11.42 -13.47
CA TRP A 483 19.02 -10.69 -13.28
C TRP A 483 18.47 -10.14 -14.61
N ASN A 484 19.27 -9.41 -15.40
CA ASN A 484 18.76 -8.83 -16.64
C ASN A 484 18.50 -9.88 -17.73
N ARG A 485 19.21 -11.02 -17.73
CA ARG A 485 18.84 -12.16 -18.58
C ARG A 485 17.47 -12.73 -18.21
N ARG A 486 17.15 -12.86 -16.92
CA ARG A 486 15.82 -13.30 -16.47
C ARG A 486 14.73 -12.30 -16.88
N LEU A 487 15.01 -11.00 -16.72
CA LEU A 487 14.09 -9.95 -17.13
C LEU A 487 13.85 -9.97 -18.65
N ALA A 488 14.92 -10.09 -19.45
CA ALA A 488 14.85 -10.18 -20.90
C ALA A 488 14.10 -11.44 -21.37
N ASN A 489 14.30 -12.57 -20.71
CA ASN A 489 13.57 -13.81 -20.99
C ASN A 489 12.07 -13.66 -20.71
N ALA A 490 11.70 -13.13 -19.54
CA ALA A 490 10.29 -12.87 -19.21
C ALA A 490 9.62 -11.90 -20.21
N ALA A 491 10.37 -10.90 -20.67
CA ALA A 491 9.87 -9.98 -21.69
C ALA A 491 9.78 -10.62 -23.09
N ALA A 492 10.58 -11.64 -23.38
CA ALA A 492 10.53 -12.39 -24.63
C ALA A 492 9.35 -13.37 -24.68
N THR A 493 8.88 -13.85 -23.54
CA THR A 493 7.70 -14.71 -23.39
C THR A 493 6.41 -13.91 -23.16
N GLU A 494 6.47 -12.57 -23.17
CA GLU A 494 5.33 -11.68 -22.93
C GLU A 494 4.69 -11.83 -21.53
N ASP A 495 5.45 -12.32 -20.55
CA ASP A 495 5.00 -12.54 -19.18
C ASP A 495 5.00 -11.22 -18.38
N ALA A 496 4.04 -10.33 -18.64
CA ALA A 496 4.01 -8.97 -18.09
C ALA A 496 4.10 -8.90 -16.55
N GLY A 497 3.45 -9.82 -15.83
CA GLY A 497 3.51 -9.94 -14.37
C GLY A 497 4.89 -10.39 -13.87
N THR A 498 5.52 -11.32 -14.58
CA THR A 498 6.90 -11.74 -14.29
C THR A 498 7.88 -10.61 -14.55
N VAL A 499 7.70 -9.82 -15.62
CA VAL A 499 8.47 -8.61 -15.90
C VAL A 499 8.33 -7.61 -14.75
N ALA A 500 7.10 -7.32 -14.29
CA ALA A 500 6.86 -6.40 -13.17
C ALA A 500 7.57 -6.86 -11.88
N LEU A 501 7.48 -8.16 -11.55
CA LEU A 501 8.12 -8.72 -10.36
C LEU A 501 9.66 -8.71 -10.44
N VAL A 502 10.24 -9.10 -11.58
CA VAL A 502 11.70 -9.11 -11.76
C VAL A 502 12.25 -7.68 -11.84
N ALA A 503 11.51 -6.75 -12.45
CA ALA A 503 11.85 -5.33 -12.45
C ALA A 503 11.85 -4.77 -11.02
N ALA A 504 10.84 -5.09 -10.21
CA ALA A 504 10.78 -4.65 -8.82
C ALA A 504 11.99 -5.11 -8.01
N VAL A 505 12.43 -6.37 -8.21
CA VAL A 505 13.66 -6.91 -7.61
C VAL A 505 14.92 -6.16 -8.08
N GLY A 506 14.94 -5.67 -9.32
CA GLY A 506 16.06 -4.87 -9.82
C GLY A 506 16.12 -3.45 -9.28
N LEU A 507 15.00 -2.90 -8.80
CA LEU A 507 14.86 -1.52 -8.32
C LEU A 507 14.58 -1.45 -6.81
N GLN A 508 14.99 -2.46 -6.04
CA GLN A 508 14.90 -2.47 -4.58
C GLN A 508 15.92 -1.48 -4.01
N ALA A 509 15.45 -0.29 -3.66
CA ALA A 509 16.24 0.78 -3.10
C ALA A 509 15.30 1.79 -2.45
N ARG A 510 15.80 2.53 -1.45
CA ARG A 510 15.02 3.61 -0.82
C ARG A 510 14.91 4.83 -1.73
N ARG A 511 15.97 5.14 -2.47
CA ARG A 511 16.05 6.34 -3.30
C ARG A 511 16.50 5.97 -4.69
N TRP A 512 16.10 6.79 -5.68
CA TRP A 512 16.63 6.68 -7.03
C TRP A 512 18.14 6.85 -7.05
N ALA A 513 18.72 7.63 -6.12
CA ALA A 513 20.16 7.76 -5.81
C ALA A 513 20.93 6.43 -5.86
N ASP A 514 20.32 5.37 -5.33
CA ASP A 514 20.97 4.08 -5.11
C ASP A 514 20.71 3.09 -6.28
N VAL A 515 19.94 3.50 -7.30
CA VAL A 515 19.63 2.70 -8.49
C VAL A 515 20.65 2.96 -9.60
N PRO A 516 21.36 1.92 -10.10
CA PRO A 516 22.23 2.06 -11.25
C PRO A 516 21.44 2.37 -12.54
N PRO A 517 21.89 3.32 -13.38
CA PRO A 517 21.21 3.62 -14.66
C PRO A 517 20.98 2.40 -15.56
N ARG A 518 21.93 1.45 -15.58
CA ARG A 518 21.76 0.17 -16.29
C ARG A 518 20.51 -0.62 -15.88
N HIS A 519 20.09 -0.56 -14.61
CA HIS A 519 18.88 -1.26 -14.16
C HIS A 519 17.65 -0.59 -14.75
N LEU A 520 17.60 0.75 -14.74
CA LEU A 520 16.53 1.51 -15.38
C LEU A 520 16.42 1.19 -16.87
N PHE A 521 17.54 1.16 -17.60
CA PHE A 521 17.57 0.77 -19.02
C PHE A 521 16.89 -0.57 -19.28
N HIS A 522 17.29 -1.63 -18.54
CA HIS A 522 16.73 -2.96 -18.74
C HIS A 522 15.26 -3.06 -18.34
N VAL A 523 14.85 -2.38 -17.25
CA VAL A 523 13.45 -2.34 -16.80
C VAL A 523 12.57 -1.65 -17.84
N VAL A 524 12.94 -0.44 -18.28
CA VAL A 524 12.18 0.33 -19.26
C VAL A 524 12.06 -0.44 -20.58
N ARG A 525 13.17 -1.03 -21.06
CA ARG A 525 13.18 -1.85 -22.28
C ARG A 525 12.25 -3.07 -22.17
N ALA A 526 12.28 -3.77 -21.04
CA ALA A 526 11.46 -4.95 -20.81
C ALA A 526 9.98 -4.61 -20.71
N LEU A 527 9.61 -3.55 -19.99
CA LEU A 527 8.24 -3.08 -19.86
C LEU A 527 7.65 -2.65 -21.21
N ARG A 528 8.40 -1.87 -22.00
CA ARG A 528 7.98 -1.48 -23.35
C ARG A 528 7.72 -2.71 -24.22
N ARG A 529 8.57 -3.75 -24.13
CA ARG A 529 8.45 -4.97 -24.93
C ARG A 529 7.16 -5.75 -24.65
N VAL A 530 6.67 -5.72 -23.41
CA VAL A 530 5.42 -6.40 -23.01
C VAL A 530 4.18 -5.49 -23.08
N GLY A 531 4.25 -4.37 -23.81
CA GLY A 531 3.12 -3.46 -24.00
C GLY A 531 2.86 -2.49 -22.83
N LEU A 532 3.71 -2.47 -21.81
CA LEU A 532 3.59 -1.57 -20.64
C LEU A 532 4.36 -0.25 -20.85
N GLU A 533 4.23 0.34 -22.03
CA GLU A 533 5.00 1.54 -22.39
C GLU A 533 4.66 2.73 -21.50
N TYR A 534 3.38 2.94 -21.16
CA TYR A 534 2.97 4.02 -20.27
C TYR A 534 3.71 3.94 -18.92
N GLN A 535 3.73 2.75 -18.31
CA GLN A 535 4.43 2.51 -17.05
C GLN A 535 5.94 2.70 -17.23
N ALA A 536 6.52 2.24 -18.34
CA ALA A 536 7.94 2.46 -18.64
C ALA A 536 8.29 3.96 -18.70
N ARG A 537 7.46 4.78 -19.35
CA ARG A 537 7.62 6.24 -19.41
C ARG A 537 7.47 6.90 -18.05
N MET A 538 6.47 6.50 -17.26
CA MET A 538 6.24 7.07 -15.93
C MET A 538 7.38 6.72 -14.95
N ILE A 539 7.88 5.49 -14.97
CA ILE A 539 9.06 5.07 -14.19
C ILE A 539 10.30 5.88 -14.61
N ALA A 540 10.51 6.08 -15.91
CA ALA A 540 11.63 6.87 -16.42
C ALA A 540 11.54 8.35 -16.02
N ALA A 541 10.38 8.96 -16.13
CA ALA A 541 10.16 10.35 -15.71
C ALA A 541 10.37 10.52 -14.21
N GLU A 542 9.86 9.58 -13.41
CA GLU A 542 10.07 9.55 -11.96
C GLU A 542 11.55 9.45 -11.59
N ALA A 543 12.31 8.60 -12.32
CA ALA A 543 13.74 8.45 -12.11
C ALA A 543 14.48 9.77 -12.27
N ILE A 544 14.14 10.57 -13.28
CA ILE A 544 14.76 11.87 -13.55
C ILE A 544 14.32 12.92 -12.52
N ALA A 545 13.04 12.95 -12.18
CA ALA A 545 12.47 13.90 -11.23
C ALA A 545 13.10 13.75 -9.83
N ARG A 546 13.36 12.50 -9.41
CA ARG A 546 13.84 12.14 -8.06
C ARG A 546 15.34 11.75 -8.04
N ALA A 547 16.06 11.96 -9.14
CA ALA A 547 17.48 11.62 -9.31
C ALA A 547 18.42 12.46 -8.47
#